data_AF-A0A9D2BW30-F1
#
_entry.id   AF-A0A9D2BW30-F1
#
_cell.length_a   1.000
_cell.length_b   1.000
_cell.length_c   1.000
_cell.angle_alpha   90.00
_cell.angle_beta   90.00
_cell.angle_gamma   90.00
#
_symmetry.space_group_name_H-M   'P 1'
#
loop_
_entity.id
_entity.type
_entity.pdbx_description
1 polymer ?
#
loop_
_entity_poly.entity_id
_entity_poly.type
_entity_poly.pdbx_seq_one_letter_code
_entity_poly.pdbx_strand_id
1 'polypeptide(L)'
;MKLWQHPRLAGALCALAVLVCAAAPAVFLAAADAAALGRTAAVQDPYTAPVPSGDDYYLLRQLTERAAQSQSAYTPLPQGDAAQDRMLYVGARSDIGGMTASSVYRDTMDAVLQDLAASGALAPAWAAWACDWAETGPYTDYDGTQYWLEMPYYATDSLGFITLKRFALDETGTLYTACSLTMDSRTGAVVDIWLSAPYDYFGGLATQQAALEAAAEAALQAAATGEVDAAADGTAPPTPDEAALHAFAEQAGLAALGDWAVPQDSLYPHALYSQNGAALITASLYPYTTMTGSVSGGETAHTRWVYSLTLQPCTAEELPRAVPETPPETP
;
A
#
# COMPACT_ATOMS: atom_id res chain seq x y z
N MET A 1 79.91 27.52 4.09
CA MET A 1 81.04 26.58 4.32
C MET A 1 81.04 25.57 3.19
N LYS A 2 82.16 25.37 2.48
CA LYS A 2 82.22 24.54 1.26
C LYS A 2 82.38 23.06 1.64
N LEU A 3 81.27 22.32 1.68
CA LEU A 3 81.20 20.88 2.04
C LEU A 3 82.08 19.95 1.17
N TRP A 4 82.58 20.43 0.03
CA TRP A 4 83.48 19.69 -0.88
C TRP A 4 84.91 19.50 -0.37
N GLN A 5 85.32 20.17 0.72
CA GLN A 5 86.67 20.00 1.30
C GLN A 5 86.76 18.84 2.31
N HIS A 6 85.63 18.20 2.68
CA HIS A 6 85.61 17.12 3.65
C HIS A 6 84.76 15.93 3.17
N PRO A 7 85.30 15.07 2.28
CA PRO A 7 84.55 13.97 1.66
C PRO A 7 84.02 12.95 2.69
N ARG A 8 84.70 12.80 3.84
CA ARG A 8 84.24 11.95 4.94
C ARG A 8 83.00 12.51 5.65
N LEU A 9 82.88 13.83 5.79
CA LEU A 9 81.70 14.48 6.39
C LEU A 9 80.50 14.45 5.43
N ALA A 10 80.74 14.65 4.14
CA ALA A 10 79.70 14.51 3.12
C ALA A 10 79.16 13.06 3.04
N GLY A 11 80.05 12.06 3.09
CA GLY A 11 79.66 10.66 3.14
C GLY A 11 78.87 10.29 4.39
N ALA A 12 79.27 10.80 5.56
CA ALA A 12 78.55 10.58 6.81
C ALA A 12 77.14 11.21 6.79
N LEU A 13 77.00 12.40 6.21
CA LEU A 13 75.69 13.07 6.06
C LEU A 13 74.76 12.31 5.10
N CYS A 14 75.29 11.79 3.98
CA CYS A 14 74.51 10.94 3.07
C CYS A 14 74.06 9.64 3.75
N ALA A 15 74.94 8.98 4.50
CA ALA A 15 74.59 7.76 5.23
C ALA A 15 73.49 8.02 6.28
N LEU A 16 73.58 9.13 6.99
CA LEU A 16 72.54 9.57 7.93
C LEU A 16 71.20 9.87 7.23
N ALA A 17 71.22 10.57 6.09
CA ALA A 17 70.02 10.86 5.34
C ALA A 17 69.33 9.58 4.83
N VAL A 18 70.10 8.61 4.33
CA VAL A 18 69.56 7.32 3.89
C VAL A 18 68.98 6.53 5.07
N LEU A 19 69.64 6.51 6.22
CA LEU A 19 69.14 5.86 7.43
C LEU A 19 67.82 6.48 7.92
N VAL A 20 67.70 7.81 7.88
CA VAL A 20 66.46 8.51 8.25
C VAL A 20 65.34 8.21 7.25
N CYS A 21 65.63 8.24 5.95
CA CYS A 21 64.64 7.90 4.91
C CYS A 21 64.20 6.43 4.98
N ALA A 22 65.08 5.51 5.36
CA ALA A 22 64.74 4.10 5.50
C ALA A 22 63.93 3.80 6.77
N ALA A 23 64.12 4.58 7.84
CA ALA A 23 63.44 4.37 9.12
C ALA A 23 62.05 5.03 9.18
N ALA A 24 61.78 6.07 8.37
CA ALA A 24 60.52 6.81 8.40
C ALA A 24 59.26 5.94 8.14
N PRO A 25 59.24 5.01 7.17
CA PRO A 25 58.07 4.16 6.94
C PRO A 25 57.77 3.24 8.12
N ALA A 26 58.81 2.69 8.75
CA ALA A 26 58.67 1.78 9.89
C ALA A 26 58.13 2.51 11.14
N VAL A 27 58.60 3.74 11.38
CA VAL A 27 58.10 4.58 12.49
C VAL A 27 56.66 5.01 12.24
N PHE A 28 56.31 5.38 11.01
CA PHE A 28 54.94 5.73 10.66
C PHE A 28 53.99 4.54 10.80
N LEU A 29 54.39 3.36 10.32
CA LEU A 29 53.60 2.13 10.48
C LEU A 29 53.44 1.76 11.95
N ALA A 30 54.51 1.79 12.76
CA ALA A 30 54.41 1.49 14.19
C ALA A 30 53.52 2.50 14.95
N ALA A 31 53.56 3.78 14.59
CA ALA A 31 52.70 4.80 15.19
C ALA A 31 51.23 4.67 14.75
N ALA A 32 50.99 4.33 13.48
CA ALA A 32 49.65 4.07 12.95
C ALA A 32 49.05 2.80 13.58
N ASP A 33 49.84 1.73 13.71
CA ASP A 33 49.43 0.48 14.36
C ASP A 33 49.07 0.73 15.82
N ALA A 34 49.91 1.45 16.57
CA ALA A 34 49.64 1.80 17.97
C ALA A 34 48.42 2.73 18.13
N ALA A 35 48.08 3.53 17.11
CA ALA A 35 46.93 4.42 17.12
C ALA A 35 45.62 3.73 16.70
N ALA A 36 45.69 2.68 15.87
CA ALA A 36 44.54 2.04 15.23
C ALA A 36 44.19 0.67 15.82
N LEU A 37 45.16 -0.15 16.23
CA LEU A 37 44.92 -1.47 16.81
C LEU A 37 44.74 -1.36 18.33
N GLY A 38 43.49 -1.50 18.78
CA GLY A 38 43.15 -1.58 20.21
C GLY A 38 42.12 -0.55 20.68
N ARG A 39 41.73 0.41 19.84
CA ARG A 39 40.56 1.25 20.11
C ARG A 39 39.29 0.54 19.65
N THR A 40 38.73 -0.28 20.53
CA THR A 40 37.33 -0.69 20.43
C THR A 40 36.47 0.51 20.79
N ALA A 41 36.04 1.28 19.80
CA ALA A 41 34.93 2.21 20.02
C ALA A 41 33.67 1.34 20.21
N ALA A 42 33.12 1.31 21.42
CA ALA A 42 31.79 0.75 21.64
C ALA A 42 30.82 1.58 20.80
N VAL A 43 30.32 1.00 19.70
CA VAL A 43 29.18 1.56 18.97
C VAL A 43 28.06 1.63 20.00
N GLN A 44 27.66 2.85 20.37
CA GLN A 44 26.70 3.07 21.46
C GLN A 44 25.31 2.50 21.14
N ASP A 45 25.03 2.28 19.85
CA ASP A 45 23.86 1.57 19.34
C ASP A 45 24.30 0.69 18.15
N PRO A 46 24.80 -0.53 18.39
CA PRO A 46 25.03 -1.46 17.31
C PRO A 46 23.67 -1.75 16.66
N TYR A 47 23.58 -1.59 15.33
CA TYR A 47 22.39 -2.01 14.58
C TYR A 47 22.07 -3.45 14.97
N THR A 48 20.99 -3.61 15.72
CA THR A 48 20.47 -4.92 16.07
C THR A 48 19.46 -5.22 14.99
N ALA A 49 19.86 -6.04 14.01
CA ALA A 49 18.91 -6.54 13.03
C ALA A 49 17.73 -7.15 13.81
N PRO A 50 16.48 -6.73 13.55
CA PRO A 50 15.31 -7.43 14.07
C PRO A 50 15.51 -8.91 13.74
N VAL A 51 15.60 -9.77 14.76
CA VAL A 51 15.75 -11.21 14.54
C VAL A 51 14.39 -11.66 14.05
N PRO A 52 14.23 -12.00 12.76
CA PRO A 52 12.91 -12.31 12.25
C PRO A 52 12.43 -13.60 12.92
N SER A 53 11.29 -13.53 13.58
CA SER A 53 10.62 -14.72 14.07
C SER A 53 10.14 -15.53 12.86
N GLY A 54 10.04 -16.86 13.00
CA GLY A 54 9.48 -17.70 11.94
C GLY A 54 8.04 -17.34 11.54
N ASP A 55 7.34 -16.61 12.42
CA ASP A 55 6.00 -16.07 12.18
C ASP A 55 6.05 -14.74 11.39
N ASP A 56 7.14 -13.95 11.47
CA ASP A 56 7.27 -12.66 10.77
C ASP A 56 7.25 -12.81 9.24
N TYR A 57 7.67 -13.98 8.74
CA TYR A 57 7.62 -14.32 7.32
C TYR A 57 6.47 -15.26 6.96
N TYR A 58 5.64 -15.69 7.91
CA TYR A 58 4.54 -16.62 7.64
C TYR A 58 3.61 -16.04 6.58
N LEU A 59 3.18 -14.78 6.75
CA LEU A 59 2.25 -14.12 5.85
C LEU A 59 2.85 -13.99 4.43
N LEU A 60 4.12 -13.58 4.34
CA LEU A 60 4.82 -13.42 3.07
C LEU A 60 5.01 -14.76 2.34
N ARG A 61 5.28 -15.84 3.07
CA ARG A 61 5.33 -17.19 2.50
C ARG A 61 3.96 -17.63 1.97
N GLN A 62 2.90 -17.45 2.76
CA GLN A 62 1.54 -17.78 2.32
C GLN A 62 1.11 -16.97 1.10
N LEU A 63 1.44 -15.68 1.05
CA LEU A 63 1.17 -14.82 -0.10
C LEU A 63 1.94 -15.27 -1.35
N THR A 64 3.21 -15.68 -1.20
CA THR A 64 4.00 -16.22 -2.30
C THR A 64 3.41 -17.53 -2.85
N GLU A 65 3.01 -18.44 -1.95
CA GLU A 65 2.33 -19.69 -2.33
C GLU A 65 0.99 -19.42 -3.04
N ARG A 66 0.22 -18.44 -2.55
CA ARG A 66 -1.05 -18.03 -3.13
C ARG A 66 -0.90 -17.44 -4.52
N ALA A 67 0.13 -16.61 -4.73
CA ALA A 67 0.47 -16.04 -6.03
C ALA A 67 0.85 -17.13 -7.03
N ALA A 68 1.68 -18.10 -6.62
CA ALA A 68 2.07 -19.24 -7.47
C ALA A 68 0.87 -20.12 -7.86
N GLN A 69 -0.06 -20.38 -6.94
CA GLN A 69 -1.29 -21.11 -7.25
C GLN A 69 -2.14 -20.37 -8.28
N SER A 70 -2.28 -19.04 -8.13
CA SER A 70 -3.07 -18.21 -9.05
C SER A 70 -2.49 -18.19 -10.47
N GLN A 71 -1.17 -18.11 -10.61
CA GLN A 71 -0.49 -18.18 -11.91
C GLN A 71 -0.67 -19.54 -12.60
N SER A 72 -0.65 -20.63 -11.83
CA SER A 72 -0.84 -21.99 -12.38
C SER A 72 -2.27 -22.26 -12.89
N ALA A 73 -3.25 -21.49 -12.41
CA ALA A 73 -4.65 -21.61 -12.81
C ALA A 73 -5.02 -20.74 -14.03
N TYR A 74 -4.10 -19.89 -14.52
CA TYR A 74 -4.38 -18.93 -15.59
C TYR A 74 -4.32 -19.56 -16.99
N THR A 75 -5.36 -19.32 -17.81
CA THR A 75 -5.33 -19.50 -19.27
C THR A 75 -5.35 -18.10 -19.90
N PRO A 76 -4.41 -17.72 -20.80
CA PRO A 76 -4.31 -16.34 -21.28
C PRO A 76 -5.55 -15.86 -22.03
N LEU A 77 -6.15 -14.76 -21.56
CA LEU A 77 -7.08 -13.96 -22.35
C LEU A 77 -6.31 -12.86 -23.12
N PRO A 78 -6.84 -12.35 -24.25
CA PRO A 78 -6.15 -11.39 -25.09
C PRO A 78 -5.92 -10.06 -24.38
N GLN A 79 -4.74 -9.50 -24.62
CA GLN A 79 -4.13 -8.34 -23.98
C GLN A 79 -4.99 -7.06 -24.09
N GLY A 80 -5.53 -6.60 -22.95
CA GLY A 80 -6.12 -5.27 -22.77
C GLY A 80 -5.08 -4.27 -22.25
N ASP A 81 -5.33 -2.98 -22.39
CA ASP A 81 -4.35 -1.92 -22.09
C ASP A 81 -3.73 -2.03 -20.68
N ALA A 82 -2.39 -1.86 -20.61
CA ALA A 82 -1.52 -2.22 -19.50
C ALA A 82 -1.81 -1.52 -18.14
N ALA A 83 -2.70 -0.53 -18.10
CA ALA A 83 -3.18 0.10 -16.86
C ALA A 83 -4.46 -0.56 -16.32
N GLN A 84 -5.29 -1.13 -17.19
CA GLN A 84 -6.51 -1.88 -16.83
C GLN A 84 -6.23 -3.37 -16.63
N ASP A 85 -5.17 -3.88 -17.25
CA ASP A 85 -4.70 -5.29 -17.16
C ASP A 85 -4.09 -5.66 -15.79
N ARG A 86 -4.17 -4.75 -14.81
CA ARG A 86 -3.69 -4.95 -13.42
C ARG A 86 -4.72 -4.57 -12.35
N MET A 87 -6.00 -4.46 -12.73
CA MET A 87 -7.08 -4.66 -11.76
C MET A 87 -7.00 -6.12 -11.30
N LEU A 88 -6.87 -6.34 -9.99
CA LEU A 88 -6.78 -7.67 -9.39
C LEU A 88 -7.83 -8.62 -9.99
N TYR A 89 -7.36 -9.81 -10.39
CA TYR A 89 -8.21 -10.94 -10.72
C TYR A 89 -9.04 -11.33 -9.49
N VAL A 90 -10.25 -10.81 -9.40
CA VAL A 90 -11.30 -11.35 -8.55
C VAL A 90 -11.78 -12.62 -9.24
N GLY A 91 -11.21 -13.76 -8.89
CA GLY A 91 -11.42 -15.01 -9.63
C GLY A 91 -12.89 -15.39 -9.81
N ALA A 92 -13.20 -16.10 -10.89
CA ALA A 92 -14.56 -16.43 -11.33
C ALA A 92 -15.39 -17.33 -10.37
N ARG A 93 -14.93 -17.55 -9.13
CA ARG A 93 -15.68 -18.14 -8.00
C ARG A 93 -16.10 -17.10 -6.95
N SER A 94 -15.97 -15.81 -7.28
CA SER A 94 -16.15 -14.70 -6.34
C SER A 94 -17.41 -13.86 -6.62
N ASP A 95 -18.30 -14.38 -7.45
CA ASP A 95 -19.68 -13.94 -7.58
C ASP A 95 -20.50 -14.40 -6.37
N ILE A 96 -21.56 -13.67 -6.05
CA ILE A 96 -22.38 -13.93 -4.85
C ILE A 96 -22.91 -15.37 -4.78
N GLY A 97 -23.18 -16.01 -5.93
CA GLY A 97 -23.65 -17.39 -6.05
C GLY A 97 -22.60 -18.46 -5.76
N GLY A 98 -21.31 -18.14 -5.88
CA GLY A 98 -20.19 -19.02 -5.56
C GLY A 98 -19.76 -18.98 -4.09
N MET A 99 -20.30 -18.07 -3.29
CA MET A 99 -19.86 -17.77 -1.93
C MET A 99 -20.90 -18.18 -0.88
N THR A 100 -20.46 -18.33 0.37
CA THR A 100 -21.34 -18.71 1.50
C THR A 100 -21.76 -17.47 2.27
N ALA A 101 -23.07 -17.25 2.47
CA ALA A 101 -23.57 -16.15 3.30
C ALA A 101 -23.30 -16.43 4.79
N SER A 102 -22.88 -15.42 5.55
CA SER A 102 -22.69 -15.56 7.01
C SER A 102 -22.90 -14.23 7.73
N SER A 103 -23.89 -14.21 8.63
CA SER A 103 -24.09 -13.09 9.54
C SER A 103 -22.97 -12.95 10.57
N VAL A 104 -22.26 -14.04 10.91
CA VAL A 104 -21.16 -14.01 11.89
C VAL A 104 -19.99 -13.15 11.41
N TYR A 105 -19.72 -13.16 10.10
CA TYR A 105 -18.62 -12.38 9.54
C TYR A 105 -18.95 -10.90 9.37
N ARG A 106 -20.19 -10.46 9.62
CA ARG A 106 -20.55 -9.04 9.60
C ARG A 106 -19.78 -8.28 10.68
N ASP A 107 -19.87 -8.74 11.92
CA ASP A 107 -19.17 -8.11 13.06
C ASP A 107 -17.64 -8.17 12.89
N THR A 108 -17.13 -9.27 12.30
CA THR A 108 -15.70 -9.39 11.98
C THR A 108 -15.26 -8.37 10.93
N MET A 109 -16.02 -8.23 9.85
CA MET A 109 -15.72 -7.27 8.79
C MET A 109 -15.78 -5.84 9.31
N ASP A 110 -16.80 -5.52 10.12
CA ASP A 110 -16.93 -4.21 10.76
C ASP A 110 -15.75 -3.92 11.70
N ALA A 111 -15.40 -4.86 12.57
CA ALA A 111 -14.26 -4.69 13.48
C ALA A 111 -12.93 -4.48 12.72
N VAL A 112 -12.66 -5.29 11.69
CA VAL A 112 -11.43 -5.18 10.91
C VAL A 112 -11.33 -3.83 10.18
N LEU A 113 -12.42 -3.38 9.56
CA LEU A 113 -12.44 -2.10 8.85
C LEU A 113 -12.31 -0.91 9.81
N GLN A 114 -12.90 -0.99 11.00
CA GLN A 114 -12.75 0.04 12.04
C GLN A 114 -11.35 0.04 12.65
N ASP A 115 -10.72 -1.12 12.85
CA ASP A 115 -9.34 -1.22 13.35
C ASP A 115 -8.35 -0.63 12.33
N LEU A 116 -8.54 -0.90 11.04
CA LEU A 116 -7.78 -0.27 9.96
C LEU A 116 -7.99 1.25 9.91
N ALA A 117 -9.19 1.72 10.20
CA ALA A 117 -9.46 3.15 10.29
C ALA A 117 -8.80 3.80 11.50
N ALA A 118 -8.82 3.11 12.65
CA ALA A 118 -8.20 3.57 13.89
C ALA A 118 -6.67 3.61 13.80
N SER A 119 -6.05 2.68 13.07
CA SER A 119 -4.61 2.68 12.81
C SER A 119 -4.18 3.71 11.77
N GLY A 120 -5.12 4.25 11.00
CA GLY A 120 -4.84 5.16 9.88
C GLY A 120 -4.54 4.45 8.56
N ALA A 121 -4.58 3.11 8.51
CA ALA A 121 -4.39 2.33 7.28
C ALA A 121 -5.55 2.50 6.26
N LEU A 122 -6.73 2.88 6.74
CA LEU A 122 -7.91 3.17 5.92
C LEU A 122 -8.53 4.51 6.37
N ALA A 123 -9.02 5.32 5.44
CA ALA A 123 -9.70 6.54 5.85
C ALA A 123 -11.06 6.21 6.53
N PRO A 124 -11.43 6.87 7.63
CA PRO A 124 -12.68 6.59 8.34
C PRO A 124 -13.95 6.66 7.49
N ALA A 125 -14.00 7.55 6.49
CA ALA A 125 -15.13 7.66 5.57
C ALA A 125 -15.33 6.39 4.70
N TRP A 126 -14.24 5.75 4.31
CA TRP A 126 -14.26 4.48 3.56
C TRP A 126 -14.71 3.32 4.45
N ALA A 127 -14.23 3.27 5.70
CA ALA A 127 -14.70 2.27 6.67
C ALA A 127 -16.19 2.44 6.98
N ALA A 128 -16.65 3.68 7.20
CA ALA A 128 -18.06 3.99 7.41
C ALA A 128 -18.94 3.54 6.24
N TRP A 129 -18.53 3.82 4.99
CA TRP A 129 -19.22 3.33 3.80
C TRP A 129 -19.30 1.80 3.77
N ALA A 130 -18.18 1.14 4.04
CA ALA A 130 -18.06 -0.30 3.94
C ALA A 130 -18.92 -1.02 5.00
N CYS A 131 -19.04 -0.45 6.20
CA CYS A 131 -19.89 -0.92 7.31
C CYS A 131 -21.35 -0.46 7.21
N ASP A 132 -21.75 0.28 6.18
CA ASP A 132 -23.15 0.70 6.02
C ASP A 132 -24.01 -0.43 5.44
N TRP A 133 -24.57 -1.26 6.32
CA TRP A 133 -25.42 -2.40 5.95
C TRP A 133 -26.87 -2.00 5.68
N ALA A 134 -27.12 -0.94 4.93
CA ALA A 134 -28.46 -0.46 4.61
C ALA A 134 -29.40 -1.60 4.16
N GLU A 135 -30.54 -1.72 4.84
CA GLU A 135 -31.56 -2.74 4.57
C GLU A 135 -32.19 -2.50 3.19
N THR A 136 -31.69 -3.21 2.18
CA THR A 136 -32.15 -3.12 0.78
C THR A 136 -33.04 -4.29 0.37
N GLY A 137 -33.33 -5.22 1.29
CA GLY A 137 -34.01 -6.47 1.00
C GLY A 137 -33.14 -7.45 0.19
N PRO A 138 -33.68 -8.62 -0.21
CA PRO A 138 -32.90 -9.61 -0.94
C PRO A 138 -32.75 -9.21 -2.41
N TYR A 139 -31.54 -9.40 -2.96
CA TYR A 139 -31.33 -9.46 -4.40
C TYR A 139 -31.91 -10.77 -4.93
N THR A 140 -32.68 -10.72 -6.01
CA THR A 140 -33.16 -11.92 -6.71
C THR A 140 -32.44 -12.02 -8.03
N ASP A 141 -31.64 -13.08 -8.21
CA ASP A 141 -30.91 -13.31 -9.45
C ASP A 141 -31.83 -13.84 -10.56
N TYR A 142 -31.32 -13.89 -11.78
CA TYR A 142 -32.09 -14.32 -12.97
C TYR A 142 -32.69 -15.74 -12.83
N ASP A 143 -32.03 -16.62 -12.07
CA ASP A 143 -32.50 -17.98 -11.80
C ASP A 143 -33.59 -18.05 -10.71
N GLY A 144 -33.97 -16.92 -10.12
CA GLY A 144 -34.94 -16.81 -9.03
C GLY A 144 -34.35 -17.03 -7.63
N THR A 145 -33.04 -17.28 -7.52
CA THR A 145 -32.35 -17.42 -6.23
C THR A 145 -32.29 -16.09 -5.52
N GLN A 146 -32.60 -16.10 -4.22
CA GLN A 146 -32.58 -14.90 -3.37
C GLN A 146 -31.32 -14.83 -2.51
N TYR A 147 -30.70 -13.66 -2.48
CA TYR A 147 -29.47 -13.35 -1.76
C TYR A 147 -29.70 -12.18 -0.81
N TRP A 148 -29.42 -12.37 0.48
CA TRP A 148 -29.61 -11.34 1.51
C TRP A 148 -28.37 -10.45 1.60
N LEU A 149 -28.53 -9.15 1.33
CA LEU A 149 -27.41 -8.20 1.26
C LEU A 149 -27.01 -7.60 2.62
N GLU A 150 -27.75 -7.92 3.68
CA GLU A 150 -27.51 -7.47 5.07
C GLU A 150 -26.35 -8.20 5.76
N MET A 151 -25.71 -9.14 5.07
CA MET A 151 -24.59 -9.92 5.58
C MET A 151 -23.52 -10.13 4.50
N PRO A 152 -22.25 -10.32 4.92
CA PRO A 152 -21.20 -10.66 3.99
C PRO A 152 -21.33 -12.10 3.48
N TYR A 153 -20.76 -12.29 2.30
CA TYR A 153 -20.53 -13.59 1.69
C TYR A 153 -19.04 -13.90 1.78
N TYR A 154 -18.69 -15.13 2.10
CA TYR A 154 -17.30 -15.54 2.27
C TYR A 154 -16.91 -16.75 1.43
N ALA A 155 -15.63 -16.80 1.08
CA ALA A 155 -14.96 -17.96 0.52
C ALA A 155 -13.60 -18.12 1.19
N THR A 156 -13.13 -19.35 1.35
CA THR A 156 -11.82 -19.67 1.93
C THR A 156 -11.00 -20.45 0.92
N ASP A 157 -9.75 -20.06 0.72
CA ASP A 157 -8.84 -20.80 -0.14
C ASP A 157 -8.09 -21.93 0.61
N SER A 158 -7.31 -22.71 -0.13
CA SER A 158 -6.57 -23.86 0.43
C SER A 158 -5.42 -23.47 1.36
N LEU A 159 -5.01 -22.20 1.34
CA LEU A 159 -3.94 -21.65 2.17
C LEU A 159 -4.49 -21.00 3.44
N GLY A 160 -5.81 -20.95 3.59
CA GLY A 160 -6.47 -20.39 4.77
C GLY A 160 -6.68 -18.88 4.70
N PHE A 161 -6.59 -18.25 3.52
CA PHE A 161 -7.13 -16.90 3.36
C PHE A 161 -8.63 -16.95 3.24
N ILE A 162 -9.30 -16.05 3.96
CA ILE A 162 -10.73 -15.81 3.84
C ILE A 162 -10.95 -14.51 3.08
N THR A 163 -11.75 -14.58 2.02
CA THR A 163 -12.25 -13.40 1.29
C THR A 163 -13.70 -13.17 1.68
N LEU A 164 -13.96 -12.04 2.32
CA LEU A 164 -15.28 -11.54 2.68
C LEU A 164 -15.72 -10.51 1.63
N LYS A 165 -16.98 -10.58 1.21
CA LYS A 165 -17.58 -9.63 0.30
C LYS A 165 -18.91 -9.12 0.80
N ARG A 166 -19.06 -7.80 0.73
CA ARG A 166 -20.36 -7.14 0.83
C ARG A 166 -20.82 -6.75 -0.56
N PHE A 167 -22.07 -7.08 -0.87
CA PHE A 167 -22.74 -6.68 -2.09
C PHE A 167 -23.82 -5.65 -1.78
N ALA A 168 -24.11 -4.79 -2.74
CA ALA A 168 -25.16 -3.78 -2.65
C ALA A 168 -25.83 -3.60 -4.01
N LEU A 169 -26.98 -2.92 -4.02
CA LEU A 169 -27.71 -2.56 -5.23
C LEU A 169 -27.50 -1.10 -5.54
N ASP A 170 -27.34 -0.77 -6.82
CA ASP A 170 -27.43 0.61 -7.27
C ASP A 170 -28.91 1.06 -7.39
N GLU A 171 -29.13 2.31 -7.78
CA GLU A 171 -30.47 2.89 -7.96
C GLU A 171 -31.31 2.15 -9.00
N THR A 172 -30.69 1.42 -9.92
CA THR A 172 -31.35 0.61 -10.95
C THR A 172 -31.69 -0.80 -10.48
N GLY A 173 -31.27 -1.17 -9.27
CA GLY A 173 -31.39 -2.52 -8.74
C GLY A 173 -30.32 -3.48 -9.26
N THR A 174 -29.23 -2.97 -9.85
CA THR A 174 -28.11 -3.82 -10.29
C THR A 174 -27.19 -4.13 -9.13
N LEU A 175 -26.87 -5.42 -8.98
CA LEU A 175 -25.92 -5.91 -7.99
C LEU A 175 -24.49 -5.47 -8.32
N TYR A 176 -23.81 -4.92 -7.32
CA TYR A 176 -22.38 -4.63 -7.38
C TYR A 176 -21.68 -5.06 -6.08
N THR A 177 -20.36 -5.26 -6.14
CA THR A 177 -19.54 -5.49 -4.95
C THR A 177 -19.25 -4.14 -4.30
N ALA A 178 -19.67 -3.92 -3.05
CA ALA A 178 -19.41 -2.68 -2.31
C ALA A 178 -18.06 -2.75 -1.57
N CYS A 179 -17.72 -3.92 -1.05
CA CYS A 179 -16.45 -4.19 -0.39
C CYS A 179 -16.03 -5.63 -0.63
N SER A 180 -14.74 -5.84 -0.87
CA SER A 180 -14.05 -7.11 -0.84
C SER A 180 -12.86 -6.98 0.09
N LEU A 181 -12.77 -7.84 1.09
CA LEU A 181 -11.73 -7.85 2.12
C LEU A 181 -11.13 -9.25 2.15
N THR A 182 -9.82 -9.38 1.98
CA THR A 182 -9.12 -10.65 2.17
C THR A 182 -8.15 -10.58 3.33
N MET A 183 -8.21 -11.58 4.18
CA MET A 183 -7.33 -11.71 5.35
C MET A 183 -6.88 -13.15 5.56
N ASP A 184 -5.72 -13.33 6.19
CA ASP A 184 -5.27 -14.63 6.65
C ASP A 184 -6.08 -15.05 7.89
N SER A 185 -6.71 -16.23 7.85
CA SER A 185 -7.58 -16.68 8.93
C SER A 185 -6.85 -17.03 10.24
N ARG A 186 -5.53 -17.22 10.19
CA ARG A 186 -4.72 -17.57 11.35
C ARG A 186 -4.22 -16.35 12.10
N THR A 187 -3.76 -15.32 11.39
CA THR A 187 -3.19 -14.10 11.98
C THR A 187 -4.18 -12.95 12.05
N GLY A 188 -5.24 -12.98 11.24
CA GLY A 188 -6.14 -11.83 11.05
C GLY A 188 -5.52 -10.68 10.25
N ALA A 189 -4.32 -10.88 9.69
CA ALA A 189 -3.66 -9.87 8.86
C ALA A 189 -4.44 -9.66 7.57
N VAL A 190 -4.73 -8.40 7.26
CA VAL A 190 -5.41 -8.02 6.02
C VAL A 190 -4.38 -7.93 4.92
N VAL A 191 -4.69 -8.52 3.76
CA VAL A 191 -3.78 -8.54 2.61
C VAL A 191 -4.35 -7.85 1.39
N ASP A 192 -5.67 -7.70 1.32
CA ASP A 192 -6.33 -7.03 0.20
C ASP A 192 -7.63 -6.39 0.65
N ILE A 193 -7.81 -5.13 0.26
CA ILE A 193 -9.03 -4.36 0.44
C ILE A 193 -9.39 -3.74 -0.91
N TRP A 194 -10.61 -3.97 -1.34
CA TRP A 194 -11.20 -3.30 -2.48
C TRP A 194 -12.57 -2.75 -2.09
N LEU A 195 -12.79 -1.46 -2.31
CA LEU A 195 -14.02 -0.75 -1.96
C LEU A 195 -14.56 -0.02 -3.19
N SER A 196 -15.88 0.00 -3.32
CA SER A 196 -16.57 0.76 -4.36
C SER A 196 -17.73 1.55 -3.77
N ALA A 197 -17.63 2.88 -3.81
CA ALA A 197 -18.65 3.79 -3.32
C ALA A 197 -19.28 4.61 -4.47
N PRO A 198 -20.56 5.01 -4.36
CA PRO A 198 -21.17 5.97 -5.28
C PRO A 198 -20.32 7.25 -5.38
N TYR A 199 -20.26 7.84 -6.57
CA TYR A 199 -19.38 8.99 -6.83
C TYR A 199 -19.69 10.20 -5.94
N ASP A 200 -20.97 10.38 -5.63
CA ASP A 200 -21.53 11.43 -4.80
C ASP A 200 -21.44 11.15 -3.30
N TYR A 201 -21.07 9.93 -2.87
CA TYR A 201 -21.01 9.55 -1.46
C TYR A 201 -20.09 10.48 -0.64
N PHE A 202 -18.89 10.78 -1.17
CA PHE A 202 -17.91 11.63 -0.48
C PHE A 202 -18.19 13.13 -0.65
N GLY A 203 -18.78 13.55 -1.78
CA GLY A 203 -19.24 14.92 -2.00
C GLY A 203 -20.50 15.28 -1.21
N GLY A 204 -21.31 14.27 -0.84
CA GLY A 204 -22.50 14.38 -0.01
C GLY A 204 -22.20 14.75 1.44
N LEU A 205 -21.07 14.30 1.99
CA LEU A 205 -20.65 14.66 3.35
C LEU A 205 -20.12 16.09 3.42
N ALA A 206 -19.42 16.58 2.39
CA ALA A 206 -19.02 17.99 2.32
C ALA A 206 -20.24 18.91 2.15
N THR A 207 -21.27 18.51 1.39
CA THR A 207 -22.54 19.27 1.29
C THR A 207 -23.41 19.13 2.54
N GLN A 208 -23.35 18.02 3.28
CA GLN A 208 -24.10 17.83 4.51
C GLN A 208 -23.43 18.53 5.70
N GLN A 209 -22.10 18.51 5.77
CA GLN A 209 -21.28 19.31 6.69
C GLN A 209 -21.40 20.80 6.34
N ALA A 210 -21.29 21.20 5.07
CA ALA A 210 -21.53 22.57 4.64
C ALA A 210 -23.00 22.99 4.75
N ALA A 211 -23.98 22.08 4.72
CA ALA A 211 -25.37 22.39 5.03
C ALA A 211 -25.63 22.46 6.54
N LEU A 212 -24.91 21.70 7.37
CA LEU A 212 -24.95 21.81 8.82
C LEU A 212 -24.24 23.08 9.29
N GLU A 213 -23.10 23.39 8.68
CA GLU A 213 -22.33 24.60 8.88
C GLU A 213 -23.07 25.78 8.28
N ALA A 214 -23.67 25.72 7.08
CA ALA A 214 -24.54 26.77 6.56
C ALA A 214 -25.87 26.89 7.33
N ALA A 215 -26.36 25.85 8.01
CA ALA A 215 -27.50 25.96 8.92
C ALA A 215 -27.09 26.57 10.27
N ALA A 216 -25.90 26.23 10.78
CA ALA A 216 -25.30 26.83 11.98
C ALA A 216 -24.86 28.28 11.72
N GLU A 217 -24.39 28.56 10.51
CA GLU A 217 -23.94 29.85 10.01
C GLU A 217 -25.12 30.67 9.52
N ALA A 218 -26.23 30.11 9.01
CA ALA A 218 -27.50 30.82 8.86
C ALA A 218 -28.11 31.17 10.23
N ALA A 219 -27.93 30.33 11.25
CA ALA A 219 -28.27 30.67 12.64
C ALA A 219 -27.33 31.74 13.23
N LEU A 220 -26.09 31.86 12.72
CA LEU A 220 -25.08 32.83 13.16
C LEU A 220 -25.07 34.15 12.32
N GLN A 221 -25.43 34.10 11.04
CA GLN A 221 -25.56 35.21 10.08
C GLN A 221 -26.92 35.89 10.19
N ALA A 222 -27.95 35.17 10.68
CA ALA A 222 -29.11 35.81 11.30
C ALA A 222 -28.70 36.71 12.49
N ALA A 223 -27.49 36.54 13.05
CA ALA A 223 -26.93 37.37 14.12
C ALA A 223 -25.79 38.32 13.69
N ALA A 224 -25.18 38.17 12.51
CA ALA A 224 -24.08 39.04 12.08
C ALA A 224 -23.93 39.11 10.56
N THR A 225 -24.31 40.24 9.99
CA THR A 225 -24.09 40.64 8.60
C THR A 225 -22.61 40.84 8.28
N GLY A 226 -22.08 40.15 7.25
CA GLY A 226 -20.95 40.65 6.45
C GLY A 226 -19.87 39.63 6.04
N GLU A 227 -20.07 39.02 4.87
CA GLU A 227 -19.11 38.54 3.84
C GLU A 227 -18.01 37.49 4.15
N VAL A 228 -17.90 36.46 3.28
CA VAL A 228 -16.83 35.44 3.25
C VAL A 228 -16.44 35.13 1.80
N ASP A 229 -15.13 35.06 1.54
CA ASP A 229 -14.48 34.68 0.27
C ASP A 229 -14.25 33.15 0.16
N ALA A 230 -14.46 32.65 -1.07
CA ALA A 230 -14.03 31.42 -1.75
C ALA A 230 -13.58 30.17 -0.95
N ALA A 231 -14.41 29.11 -1.01
CA ALA A 231 -14.11 27.76 -0.54
C ALA A 231 -13.38 26.89 -1.60
N ALA A 232 -12.50 26.02 -1.11
CA ALA A 232 -11.86 24.93 -1.83
C ALA A 232 -12.85 23.77 -2.09
N ASP A 233 -12.75 23.15 -3.27
CA ASP A 233 -13.63 22.09 -3.78
C ASP A 233 -13.47 20.77 -2.97
N GLY A 234 -14.52 20.37 -2.26
CA GLY A 234 -14.56 19.27 -1.28
C GLY A 234 -15.19 17.97 -1.78
N THR A 235 -15.03 17.64 -3.07
CA THR A 235 -15.77 16.55 -3.71
C THR A 235 -15.00 15.22 -3.85
N ALA A 236 -13.68 15.21 -3.60
CA ALA A 236 -12.84 14.03 -3.80
C ALA A 236 -12.75 13.12 -2.53
N PRO A 237 -12.72 11.78 -2.67
CA PRO A 237 -12.52 10.88 -1.54
C PRO A 237 -11.14 11.08 -0.91
N PRO A 238 -10.97 10.73 0.37
CA PRO A 238 -9.64 10.70 0.98
C PRO A 238 -8.74 9.70 0.24
N THR A 239 -7.58 10.18 -0.20
CA THR A 239 -6.54 9.37 -0.84
C THR A 239 -5.64 8.72 0.20
N PRO A 240 -5.17 7.49 -0.02
CA PRO A 240 -4.18 6.85 0.83
C PRO A 240 -2.85 7.61 0.73
N ASP A 241 -2.23 7.92 1.87
CA ASP A 241 -0.90 8.53 1.93
C ASP A 241 0.16 7.51 2.38
N GLU A 242 1.43 7.93 2.41
CA GLU A 242 2.54 7.05 2.82
C GLU A 242 2.38 6.55 4.26
N ALA A 243 1.83 7.38 5.16
CA ALA A 243 1.56 7.01 6.53
C ALA A 243 0.52 5.89 6.62
N ALA A 244 -0.55 5.95 5.82
CA ALA A 244 -1.54 4.88 5.71
C ALA A 244 -0.92 3.56 5.24
N LEU A 245 0.02 3.61 4.28
CA LEU A 245 0.72 2.41 3.82
C LEU A 245 1.63 1.80 4.89
N HIS A 246 2.31 2.63 5.69
CA HIS A 246 3.08 2.15 6.84
C HIS A 246 2.19 1.56 7.93
N ALA A 247 1.05 2.19 8.24
CA ALA A 247 0.07 1.66 9.17
C ALA A 247 -0.50 0.32 8.70
N PHE A 248 -0.69 0.14 7.39
CA PHE A 248 -1.10 -1.14 6.81
C PHE A 248 -0.02 -2.22 6.95
N ALA A 249 1.25 -1.86 6.70
CA ALA A 249 2.38 -2.77 6.95
C ALA A 249 2.47 -3.18 8.42
N GLU A 250 2.22 -2.26 9.34
CA GLU A 250 2.19 -2.53 10.78
C GLU A 250 1.02 -3.46 11.17
N GLN A 251 -0.18 -3.23 10.62
CA GLN A 251 -1.34 -4.11 10.83
C GLN A 251 -1.06 -5.54 10.37
N ALA A 252 -0.33 -5.70 9.26
CA ALA A 252 0.08 -6.99 8.76
C ALA A 252 1.21 -7.66 9.58
N GLY A 253 1.73 -6.99 10.61
CA GLY A 253 2.85 -7.46 11.43
C GLY A 253 4.21 -7.34 10.73
N LEU A 254 4.31 -6.55 9.65
CA LEU A 254 5.48 -6.46 8.79
C LEU A 254 6.33 -5.20 9.04
N ALA A 255 6.01 -4.41 10.06
CA ALA A 255 6.82 -3.24 10.44
C ALA A 255 8.28 -3.62 10.78
N ALA A 256 8.49 -4.84 11.30
CA ALA A 256 9.82 -5.36 11.67
C ALA A 256 10.77 -5.55 10.48
N LEU A 257 10.28 -5.55 9.24
CA LEU A 257 11.14 -5.59 8.04
C LEU A 257 12.04 -4.34 7.93
N GLY A 258 11.57 -3.21 8.45
CA GLY A 258 12.36 -2.00 8.69
C GLY A 258 12.84 -1.22 7.46
N ASP A 259 12.58 -1.70 6.25
CA ASP A 259 13.12 -1.17 4.99
C ASP A 259 12.04 -0.73 4.00
N TRP A 260 10.81 -0.54 4.48
CA TRP A 260 9.71 -0.01 3.69
C TRP A 260 10.05 1.37 3.15
N ALA A 261 10.08 1.49 1.82
CA ALA A 261 10.38 2.75 1.15
C ALA A 261 9.57 2.88 -0.14
N VAL A 262 9.30 4.13 -0.54
CA VAL A 262 8.68 4.42 -1.83
C VAL A 262 9.62 3.97 -2.97
N PRO A 263 9.17 3.08 -3.88
CA PRO A 263 10.02 2.63 -4.97
C PRO A 263 10.31 3.75 -5.98
N GLN A 264 11.57 3.83 -6.43
CA GLN A 264 11.97 4.77 -7.49
C GLN A 264 11.25 4.43 -8.81
N ASP A 265 10.81 5.47 -9.52
CA ASP A 265 10.12 5.38 -10.81
C ASP A 265 8.88 4.46 -10.81
N SER A 266 8.20 4.36 -9.66
CA SER A 266 6.97 3.58 -9.50
C SER A 266 5.88 4.01 -10.47
N LEU A 267 5.24 3.03 -11.12
CA LEU A 267 4.00 3.26 -11.86
C LEU A 267 2.77 3.45 -10.95
N TYR A 268 2.88 3.08 -9.67
CA TYR A 268 1.81 3.26 -8.70
C TYR A 268 1.95 4.62 -8.01
N PRO A 269 0.85 5.40 -7.91
CA PRO A 269 0.86 6.71 -7.25
C PRO A 269 1.15 6.60 -5.74
N HIS A 270 0.71 5.51 -5.10
CA HIS A 270 0.96 5.23 -3.70
C HIS A 270 1.48 3.80 -3.58
N ALA A 271 2.75 3.65 -3.23
CA ALA A 271 3.35 2.33 -3.02
C ALA A 271 4.48 2.37 -1.99
N LEU A 272 4.62 1.28 -1.23
CA LEU A 272 5.77 0.98 -0.38
C LEU A 272 6.32 -0.39 -0.74
N TYR A 273 7.63 -0.46 -0.90
CA TYR A 273 8.35 -1.68 -1.21
C TYR A 273 9.33 -2.02 -0.08
N SER A 274 9.42 -3.31 0.27
CA SER A 274 10.43 -3.87 1.16
C SER A 274 11.28 -4.86 0.39
N GLN A 275 12.59 -4.62 0.36
CA GLN A 275 13.58 -5.53 -0.21
C GLN A 275 13.80 -6.76 0.69
N ASN A 276 13.78 -6.57 2.01
CA ASN A 276 13.93 -7.62 3.01
C ASN A 276 12.77 -8.62 2.97
N GLY A 277 11.55 -8.13 2.72
CA GLY A 277 10.35 -8.96 2.62
C GLY A 277 10.04 -9.45 1.20
N ALA A 278 10.71 -8.91 0.17
CA ALA A 278 10.29 -9.06 -1.23
C ALA A 278 8.77 -8.82 -1.37
N ALA A 279 8.32 -7.67 -0.86
CA ALA A 279 6.91 -7.35 -0.70
C ALA A 279 6.61 -5.94 -1.20
N LEU A 280 5.44 -5.78 -1.81
CA LEU A 280 4.93 -4.50 -2.29
C LEU A 280 3.55 -4.26 -1.70
N ILE A 281 3.37 -3.10 -1.09
CA ILE A 281 2.08 -2.53 -0.75
C ILE A 281 1.75 -1.48 -1.80
N THR A 282 0.57 -1.57 -2.40
CA THR A 282 0.07 -0.56 -3.33
C THR A 282 -1.28 -0.06 -2.86
N ALA A 283 -1.54 1.22 -3.13
CA ALA A 283 -2.88 1.76 -3.03
C ALA A 283 -3.23 2.59 -4.24
N SER A 284 -4.50 2.53 -4.62
CA SER A 284 -5.02 3.26 -5.77
C SER A 284 -6.42 3.79 -5.48
N LEU A 285 -6.66 5.02 -5.93
CA LEU A 285 -7.97 5.65 -5.91
C LEU A 285 -8.24 6.16 -7.33
N TYR A 286 -9.32 5.68 -7.94
CA TYR A 286 -9.72 6.15 -9.26
C TYR A 286 -11.24 6.08 -9.42
N PRO A 287 -11.82 7.00 -10.20
CA PRO A 287 -13.21 6.88 -10.59
C PRO A 287 -13.33 5.83 -11.71
N TYR A 288 -14.44 5.12 -11.74
CA TYR A 288 -14.82 4.27 -12.85
C TYR A 288 -16.31 4.41 -13.13
N THR A 289 -16.69 4.19 -14.39
CA THR A 289 -18.09 4.27 -14.81
C THR A 289 -18.52 2.90 -15.30
N THR A 290 -19.56 2.35 -14.70
CA THR A 290 -20.21 1.14 -15.18
C THR A 290 -21.42 1.52 -16.04
N MET A 291 -21.58 0.78 -17.12
CA MET A 291 -22.79 0.81 -17.95
C MET A 291 -23.68 -0.33 -17.49
N THR A 292 -24.87 -0.03 -16.97
CA THR A 292 -25.87 -1.06 -16.67
C THR A 292 -26.83 -1.20 -17.85
N GLY A 293 -27.04 -2.46 -18.25
CA GLY A 293 -27.74 -2.84 -19.47
C GLY A 293 -29.23 -2.51 -19.45
N SER A 294 -29.74 -2.28 -20.66
CA SER A 294 -31.06 -1.70 -20.97
C SER A 294 -32.23 -2.63 -20.65
N VAL A 295 -33.03 -2.26 -19.65
CA VAL A 295 -34.43 -2.70 -19.56
C VAL A 295 -35.32 -1.49 -19.87
N SER A 296 -35.68 -1.37 -21.16
CA SER A 296 -36.73 -0.47 -21.67
C SER A 296 -36.67 0.99 -21.19
N GLY A 297 -35.63 1.75 -21.54
CA GLY A 297 -35.66 3.20 -21.26
C GLY A 297 -34.41 4.05 -21.43
N GLY A 298 -33.22 3.47 -21.65
CA GLY A 298 -31.97 4.21 -21.83
C GLY A 298 -30.80 3.55 -21.10
N GLU A 299 -29.58 3.76 -21.58
CA GLU A 299 -28.36 3.37 -20.86
C GLU A 299 -28.14 4.36 -19.72
N THR A 300 -28.07 3.87 -18.48
CA THR A 300 -27.71 4.70 -17.32
C THR A 300 -26.27 4.42 -16.95
N ALA A 301 -25.45 5.47 -16.95
CA ALA A 301 -24.06 5.42 -16.53
C ALA A 301 -23.99 5.67 -15.03
N HIS A 302 -23.38 4.74 -14.28
CA HIS A 302 -23.13 4.93 -12.86
C HIS A 302 -21.64 5.15 -12.63
N THR A 303 -21.27 6.36 -12.24
CA THR A 303 -19.90 6.67 -11.83
C THR A 303 -19.72 6.35 -10.36
N ARG A 304 -18.57 5.78 -10.02
CA ARG A 304 -18.23 5.30 -8.68
C ARG A 304 -16.75 5.54 -8.40
N TRP A 305 -16.40 5.65 -7.12
CA TRP A 305 -15.02 5.66 -6.67
C TRP A 305 -14.58 4.24 -6.30
N VAL A 306 -13.42 3.82 -6.79
CA VAL A 306 -12.73 2.62 -6.32
C VAL A 306 -11.56 3.02 -5.43
N TYR A 307 -11.50 2.40 -4.26
CA TYR A 307 -10.31 2.36 -3.42
C TYR A 307 -9.77 0.92 -3.38
N SER A 308 -8.48 0.75 -3.64
CA SER A 308 -7.79 -0.52 -3.49
C SER A 308 -6.55 -0.32 -2.63
N LEU A 309 -6.32 -1.25 -1.72
CA LEU A 309 -5.12 -1.36 -0.89
C LEU A 309 -4.72 -2.84 -0.81
N THR A 310 -3.53 -3.18 -1.31
CA THR A 310 -3.13 -4.58 -1.48
C THR A 310 -1.69 -4.77 -1.02
N LEU A 311 -1.43 -5.87 -0.32
CA LEU A 311 -0.12 -6.42 0.01
C LEU A 311 0.13 -7.66 -0.84
N GLN A 312 1.23 -7.65 -1.61
CA GLN A 312 1.56 -8.75 -2.51
C GLN A 312 3.07 -9.07 -2.47
N PRO A 313 3.46 -10.32 -2.80
CA PRO A 313 4.85 -10.66 -3.01
C PRO A 313 5.34 -9.96 -4.29
N CYS A 314 6.52 -9.36 -4.23
CA CYS A 314 7.11 -8.65 -5.35
C CYS A 314 8.63 -8.64 -5.18
N THR A 315 9.34 -9.25 -6.10
CA THR A 315 10.80 -9.16 -6.15
C THR A 315 11.25 -7.86 -6.80
N ALA A 316 12.52 -7.47 -6.60
CA ALA A 316 13.08 -6.26 -7.19
C ALA A 316 13.01 -6.22 -8.74
N GLU A 317 12.98 -7.40 -9.38
CA GLU A 317 12.88 -7.58 -10.84
C GLU A 317 11.45 -7.42 -11.35
N GLU A 318 10.45 -7.75 -10.52
CA GLU A 318 9.03 -7.65 -10.85
C GLU A 318 8.46 -6.25 -10.59
N LEU A 319 9.23 -5.40 -9.90
CA LEU A 319 8.78 -4.08 -9.49
C LEU A 319 8.45 -3.22 -10.71
N PRO A 320 7.20 -2.71 -10.84
CA PRO A 320 6.79 -1.96 -12.03
C PRO A 320 7.44 -0.59 -12.06
N ARG A 321 8.36 -0.38 -13.01
CA ARG A 321 9.05 0.89 -13.21
C ARG A 321 8.61 1.56 -14.50
N ALA A 322 8.54 2.89 -14.47
CA ALA A 322 8.43 3.67 -15.70
C ALA A 322 9.65 3.37 -16.58
N VAL A 323 9.41 3.02 -17.85
CA VAL A 323 10.48 2.91 -18.83
C VAL A 323 11.06 4.31 -19.03
N PRO A 324 12.37 4.53 -18.89
CA PRO A 324 12.96 5.83 -19.20
C PRO A 324 12.65 6.16 -20.66
N GLU A 325 12.00 7.29 -20.91
CA GLU A 325 11.73 7.75 -22.27
C GLU A 325 13.05 7.80 -23.05
N THR A 326 13.16 6.98 -24.10
CA THR A 326 14.29 7.06 -25.02
C THR A 326 14.26 8.47 -25.62
N PRO A 327 15.32 9.30 -25.45
CA PRO A 327 15.32 10.63 -26.05
C PRO A 327 15.16 10.49 -27.56
N PRO A 328 14.39 11.39 -28.21
CA PRO A 328 14.19 11.30 -29.65
C PRO A 328 15.55 11.35 -30.35
N GLU A 329 15.84 10.33 -31.16
CA GLU A 329 17.00 10.35 -32.05
C GLU A 329 16.88 11.60 -32.94
N THR A 330 17.75 12.58 -32.66
CA THR A 330 17.88 13.77 -33.50
C THR A 330 18.23 13.33 -34.93
N PRO A 331 17.50 13.79 -35.97
CA PRO A 331 17.70 13.39 -37.36
C PRO A 331 19.02 13.86 -37.96
#